data_AF-A0A952R2A7-F1
#
_entry.id   AF-A0A952R2A7-F1
#
_cell.length_a   1.000
_cell.length_b   1.000
_cell.length_c   1.000
_cell.angle_alpha   90.00
_cell.angle_beta   90.00
_cell.angle_gamma   90.00
#
_symmetry.space_group_name_H-M   'P 1'
#
loop_
_entity.id
_entity.type
_entity.pdbx_description
1 polymer ?
#
loop_
_entity_poly.entity_id
_entity_poly.type
_entity_poly.pdbx_seq_one_letter_code
_entity_poly.pdbx_strand_id
1 'polypeptide(L)'
;MIIERVPEAWAQFQAQVGGLSRPTNEHEYERIVSLMHHVADNYGTAAEPYAALFDYLAKLAHDWQIANEPELKPVDVAPRAVLAYLMEERGVSQYRLAQEGIVNQGNLSRVLAGERGISKELAKRLAARFGVSVETFI
;
A
#
# COMPACT_ATOMS: atom_id res chain seq x y z
N MET A 1 -22.42 30.35 -10.55
CA MET A 1 -21.50 30.29 -11.72
C MET A 1 -20.60 29.05 -11.73
N ILE A 2 -19.78 28.76 -10.70
CA ILE A 2 -18.90 27.56 -10.72
C ILE A 2 -19.70 26.25 -10.81
N ILE A 3 -20.82 26.15 -10.06
CA ILE A 3 -21.67 24.95 -10.00
C ILE A 3 -22.23 24.57 -11.39
N GLU A 4 -22.52 25.54 -12.24
CA GLU A 4 -23.09 25.30 -13.58
C GLU A 4 -22.00 25.06 -14.63
N ARG A 5 -20.85 25.72 -14.51
CA ARG A 5 -19.75 25.65 -15.50
C ARG A 5 -18.92 24.37 -15.39
N VAL A 6 -18.81 23.77 -14.20
CA VAL A 6 -18.01 22.56 -13.98
C VAL A 6 -18.57 21.35 -14.74
N PRO A 7 -19.88 21.02 -14.67
CA PRO A 7 -20.45 19.93 -15.46
C PRO A 7 -20.27 20.11 -16.97
N GLU A 8 -20.44 21.33 -17.48
CA GLU A 8 -20.25 21.64 -18.91
C GLU A 8 -18.79 21.45 -19.34
N ALA A 9 -17.83 21.96 -18.56
CA ALA A 9 -16.41 21.78 -18.82
C ALA A 9 -16.01 20.30 -18.76
N TRP A 10 -16.58 19.54 -17.81
CA TRP A 10 -16.35 18.09 -17.71
C TRP A 10 -16.91 17.35 -18.93
N ALA A 11 -18.12 17.66 -19.37
CA ALA A 11 -18.72 17.04 -20.55
C ALA A 11 -17.90 17.32 -21.82
N GLN A 12 -17.41 18.55 -21.99
CA GLN A 12 -16.54 18.92 -23.11
C GLN A 12 -15.22 18.16 -23.07
N PHE A 13 -14.58 18.08 -21.90
CA PHE A 13 -13.36 17.30 -21.71
C PHE A 13 -13.58 15.82 -22.09
N GLN A 14 -14.63 15.19 -21.55
CA GLN A 14 -14.97 13.79 -21.81
C GLN A 14 -15.20 13.51 -23.31
N ALA A 15 -15.87 14.42 -24.01
CA ALA A 15 -16.09 14.32 -25.45
C ALA A 15 -14.78 14.41 -26.26
N GLN A 16 -13.81 15.22 -25.82
CA GLN A 16 -12.53 15.39 -26.52
C GLN A 16 -11.59 14.21 -26.31
N VAL A 17 -11.55 13.63 -25.12
CA VAL A 17 -10.59 12.57 -24.77
C VAL A 17 -11.14 11.15 -24.98
N GLY A 18 -12.40 11.01 -25.41
CA GLY A 18 -13.02 9.73 -25.71
C GLY A 18 -13.42 8.90 -24.48
N GLY A 19 -13.69 9.56 -23.35
CA GLY A 19 -14.06 8.90 -22.11
C GLY A 19 -12.89 8.60 -21.19
N LEU A 20 -12.62 9.47 -20.20
CA LEU A 20 -11.71 9.17 -19.09
C LEU A 20 -12.53 8.74 -17.87
N SER A 21 -12.53 7.45 -17.60
CA SER A 21 -13.26 6.83 -16.49
C SER A 21 -12.43 5.75 -15.81
N ARG A 22 -13.00 5.12 -14.77
CA ARG A 22 -12.43 3.89 -14.21
C ARG A 22 -12.26 2.85 -15.33
N PRO A 23 -11.07 2.25 -15.46
CA PRO A 23 -10.84 1.25 -16.48
C PRO A 23 -11.61 -0.02 -16.14
N THR A 24 -12.12 -0.68 -17.17
CA THR A 24 -12.91 -1.93 -17.08
C THR A 24 -12.17 -3.12 -17.68
N ASN A 25 -11.04 -2.87 -18.35
CA ASN A 25 -10.17 -3.84 -18.99
C ASN A 25 -8.72 -3.34 -19.02
N GLU A 26 -7.80 -4.24 -19.35
CA GLU A 26 -6.35 -3.97 -19.43
C GLU A 26 -6.03 -2.80 -20.36
N HIS A 27 -6.61 -2.76 -21.55
CA HIS A 27 -6.32 -1.73 -22.54
C HIS A 27 -6.76 -0.32 -22.09
N GLU A 28 -7.83 -0.21 -21.32
CA GLU A 28 -8.21 1.05 -20.65
C GLU A 28 -7.23 1.44 -19.56
N TYR A 29 -6.79 0.46 -18.77
CA TYR A 29 -5.80 0.67 -17.72
C TYR A 29 -4.46 1.14 -18.28
N GLU A 30 -3.91 0.47 -19.30
CA GLU A 30 -2.67 0.84 -19.96
C GLU A 30 -2.72 2.26 -20.56
N ARG A 31 -3.87 2.67 -21.10
CA ARG A 31 -4.09 4.04 -21.57
C ARG A 31 -4.01 5.06 -20.44
N ILE A 32 -4.60 4.77 -19.28
CA ILE A 32 -4.53 5.63 -18.10
C ILE A 32 -3.10 5.74 -17.59
N VAL A 33 -2.37 4.63 -17.48
CA VAL A 33 -0.97 4.60 -17.06
C VAL A 33 -0.09 5.39 -18.03
N SER A 34 -0.27 5.19 -19.33
CA SER A 34 0.48 5.91 -20.37
C SER A 34 0.23 7.42 -20.30
N LEU A 35 -1.02 7.83 -20.08
CA LEU A 35 -1.35 9.24 -19.90
C LEU A 35 -0.75 9.80 -18.62
N MET A 36 -0.81 9.05 -17.51
CA MET A 36 -0.21 9.45 -16.23
C MET A 36 1.30 9.69 -16.38
N HIS A 37 2.03 8.77 -17.02
CA HIS A 37 3.45 8.95 -17.31
C HIS A 37 3.71 10.15 -18.20
N HIS A 38 2.92 10.32 -19.28
CA HIS A 38 3.04 11.48 -20.15
C HIS A 38 2.84 12.81 -19.37
N VAL A 39 1.88 12.87 -18.45
CA VAL A 39 1.67 14.04 -17.60
C VAL A 39 2.87 14.29 -16.69
N ALA A 40 3.39 13.26 -16.03
CA ALA A 40 4.58 13.38 -15.17
C ALA A 40 5.84 13.80 -15.91
N ASP A 41 6.05 13.28 -17.13
CA ASP A 41 7.27 13.52 -17.90
C ASP A 41 7.29 14.90 -18.55
N ASN A 42 6.11 15.44 -18.90
CA ASN A 42 6.00 16.66 -19.72
C ASN A 42 5.44 17.86 -18.96
N TYR A 43 4.86 17.66 -17.78
CA TYR A 43 4.21 18.71 -16.99
C TYR A 43 4.61 18.65 -15.52
N GLY A 44 4.59 19.80 -14.84
CA GLY A 44 4.87 19.87 -13.41
C GLY A 44 3.70 19.35 -12.58
N THR A 45 3.82 18.17 -11.99
CA THR A 45 2.77 17.52 -11.18
C THR A 45 2.85 17.86 -9.70
N ALA A 46 3.83 18.65 -9.27
CA ALA A 46 3.97 19.10 -7.88
C ALA A 46 3.03 20.25 -7.50
N ALA A 47 2.36 20.86 -8.48
CA ALA A 47 1.46 21.99 -8.27
C ALA A 47 0.31 21.99 -9.28
N GLU A 48 -0.72 22.78 -8.99
CA GLU A 48 -1.84 22.99 -9.89
C GLU A 48 -1.40 23.65 -11.21
N PRO A 49 -2.04 23.35 -12.34
CA PRO A 49 -3.30 22.58 -12.46
C PRO A 49 -3.12 21.06 -12.68
N TYR A 50 -1.88 20.58 -12.83
CA TYR A 50 -1.62 19.20 -13.25
C TYR A 50 -1.51 18.22 -12.09
N ALA A 51 -1.28 18.71 -10.87
CA ALA A 51 -1.33 17.91 -9.65
C ALA A 51 -2.67 17.15 -9.54
N ALA A 52 -3.80 17.84 -9.63
CA ALA A 52 -5.12 17.22 -9.52
C ALA A 52 -5.41 16.21 -10.64
N LEU A 53 -4.94 16.45 -11.86
CA LEU A 53 -5.09 15.50 -12.97
C LEU A 53 -4.24 14.25 -12.75
N PHE A 54 -2.98 14.43 -12.34
CA PHE A 54 -2.08 13.33 -12.05
C PHE A 54 -2.64 12.45 -10.91
N ASP A 55 -3.08 13.06 -9.81
CA ASP A 55 -3.69 12.37 -8.68
C ASP A 55 -4.94 11.58 -9.11
N TYR A 56 -5.78 12.16 -9.97
CA TYR A 56 -6.94 11.47 -10.50
C TYR A 56 -6.55 10.24 -11.34
N LEU A 57 -5.59 10.37 -12.26
CA LEU A 57 -5.10 9.27 -13.09
C LEU A 57 -4.44 8.16 -12.25
N ALA A 58 -3.58 8.54 -11.30
CA ALA A 58 -2.93 7.63 -10.38
C ALA A 58 -3.96 6.84 -9.55
N LYS A 59 -5.03 7.51 -9.09
CA LYS A 59 -6.11 6.85 -8.38
C LYS A 59 -6.86 5.83 -9.25
N LEU A 60 -7.18 6.17 -10.50
CA LEU A 60 -7.85 5.23 -11.41
C LEU A 60 -6.99 3.99 -11.70
N ALA A 61 -5.68 4.19 -11.91
CA ALA A 61 -4.73 3.11 -12.12
C ALA A 61 -4.62 2.22 -10.87
N HIS A 62 -4.43 2.83 -9.70
CA HIS A 62 -4.29 2.11 -8.43
C HIS A 62 -5.54 1.28 -8.09
N ASP A 63 -6.74 1.88 -8.21
CA ASP A 63 -8.00 1.18 -7.93
C ASP A 63 -8.17 -0.06 -8.83
N TRP A 64 -7.73 0.01 -10.09
CA TRP A 64 -7.77 -1.12 -11.01
C TRP A 64 -6.72 -2.19 -10.68
N GLN A 65 -5.49 -1.80 -10.36
CA GLN A 65 -4.42 -2.73 -9.99
C GLN A 65 -4.80 -3.56 -8.77
N ILE A 66 -5.29 -2.92 -7.69
CA ILE A 66 -5.72 -3.63 -6.48
C ILE A 66 -6.86 -4.62 -6.77
N ALA A 67 -7.74 -4.30 -7.71
CA ALA A 67 -8.84 -5.19 -8.09
C ALA A 67 -8.37 -6.41 -8.92
N ASN A 68 -7.40 -6.20 -9.82
CA ASN A 68 -7.05 -7.16 -10.88
C ASN A 68 -5.70 -7.87 -10.69
N GLU A 69 -4.84 -7.40 -9.79
CA GLU A 69 -3.55 -8.01 -9.46
C GLU A 69 -3.61 -8.61 -8.04
N PRO A 70 -3.87 -9.92 -7.89
CA PRO A 70 -4.00 -10.56 -6.58
C PRO A 70 -2.74 -10.45 -5.71
N GLU A 71 -1.57 -10.32 -6.34
CA GLU A 71 -0.27 -10.17 -5.69
C GLU A 71 -0.09 -8.78 -5.05
N LEU A 72 -0.77 -7.76 -5.58
CA LEU A 72 -0.78 -6.40 -5.01
C LEU A 72 -1.86 -6.21 -3.94
N LYS A 73 -2.79 -7.16 -3.79
CA LYS A 73 -3.69 -7.15 -2.64
C LYS A 73 -2.84 -7.30 -1.39
N PRO A 74 -3.08 -6.50 -0.33
CA PRO A 74 -2.44 -6.75 0.95
C PRO A 74 -2.74 -8.20 1.34
N VAL A 75 -1.71 -9.05 1.31
CA VAL A 75 -1.84 -10.40 1.83
C VAL A 75 -2.05 -10.21 3.32
N ASP A 76 -3.15 -10.73 3.86
CA ASP A 76 -3.40 -10.79 5.30
C ASP A 76 -2.42 -11.82 5.90
N VAL A 77 -1.16 -11.41 6.03
CA VAL A 77 -0.10 -12.21 6.63
C VAL A 77 -0.20 -12.03 8.12
N ALA A 78 -0.53 -13.11 8.83
CA ALA A 78 -0.58 -13.09 10.27
C ALA A 78 0.74 -12.53 10.86
N PRO A 79 0.70 -11.58 11.82
CA PRO A 79 1.89 -10.98 12.44
C PRO A 79 2.96 -11.98 12.90
N ARG A 80 2.55 -13.18 13.33
CA ARG A 80 3.45 -14.28 13.72
C ARG A 80 4.28 -14.83 12.56
N ALA A 81 3.73 -14.87 11.35
CA ALA A 81 4.43 -15.33 10.16
C ALA A 81 5.47 -14.30 9.72
N VAL A 82 5.15 -13.01 9.81
CA VAL A 82 6.12 -11.93 9.57
C VAL A 82 7.26 -11.97 10.59
N LEU A 83 6.93 -12.19 11.87
CA LEU A 83 7.94 -12.37 12.91
C LEU A 83 8.86 -13.58 12.65
N ALA A 84 8.27 -14.73 12.28
CA ALA A 84 9.04 -15.93 11.94
C ALA A 84 9.99 -15.68 10.76
N TYR A 85 9.49 -15.03 9.71
CA TYR A 85 10.28 -14.65 8.54
C TYR A 85 11.42 -13.70 8.91
N LEU A 86 11.16 -12.63 9.66
CA LEU A 86 12.19 -11.67 10.10
C LEU A 86 13.26 -12.32 10.99
N MET A 87 12.87 -13.30 11.81
CA MET A 87 13.80 -14.07 12.63
C MET A 87 14.70 -14.96 11.77
N GLU A 88 14.14 -15.63 10.77
CA GLU A 88 14.87 -16.47 9.82
C GLU A 88 15.84 -15.64 8.98
N GLU A 89 15.32 -14.62 8.29
CA GLU A 89 16.08 -13.73 7.40
C GLU A 89 17.28 -13.08 8.10
N ARG A 90 17.16 -12.81 9.41
CA ARG A 90 18.21 -12.15 10.20
C ARG A 90 18.99 -13.08 11.11
N GLY A 91 18.76 -14.39 11.04
CA GLY A 91 19.44 -15.38 11.89
C GLY A 91 19.26 -15.12 13.39
N VAL A 92 18.09 -14.61 13.81
CA VAL A 92 17.79 -14.31 15.21
C VAL A 92 16.91 -15.41 15.80
N SER A 93 17.44 -16.15 16.78
CA SER A 93 16.68 -17.18 17.48
C SER A 93 15.73 -16.60 18.53
N GLN A 94 14.70 -17.38 18.90
CA GLN A 94 13.81 -17.04 20.02
C GLN A 94 14.57 -16.82 21.32
N TYR A 95 15.59 -17.64 21.56
CA TYR A 95 16.45 -17.54 22.73
C TYR A 95 17.19 -16.19 22.76
N ARG A 96 17.72 -15.73 21.63
CA ARG A 96 18.40 -14.44 21.54
C ARG A 96 17.45 -13.28 21.86
N LEU A 97 16.24 -13.27 21.30
CA LEU A 97 15.24 -12.24 21.62
C LEU A 97 14.85 -12.24 23.10
N ALA A 98 14.84 -13.41 23.74
CA ALA A 98 14.61 -13.52 25.17
C ALA A 98 15.78 -13.01 26.02
N GLN A 99 17.02 -13.31 25.63
CA GLN A 99 18.23 -12.77 26.27
C GLN A 99 18.33 -11.25 26.16
N GLU A 100 17.89 -10.68 25.04
CA GLU A 100 17.81 -9.24 24.81
C GLU A 100 16.65 -8.57 25.59
N GLY A 101 15.82 -9.35 26.31
CA GLY A 101 14.72 -8.82 27.12
C GLY A 101 13.51 -8.31 26.33
N ILE A 102 13.46 -8.56 25.01
CA ILE A 102 12.36 -8.13 24.15
C ILE A 102 11.06 -8.83 24.56
N VAL A 103 11.14 -10.14 24.81
CA VAL A 103 10.01 -11.00 25.16
C VAL A 103 10.49 -12.24 25.87
N ASN A 104 9.74 -12.72 26.87
CA ASN A 104 10.05 -14.01 27.48
C ASN A 104 9.94 -15.14 26.44
N GLN A 105 10.89 -16.09 26.44
CA GLN A 105 10.95 -17.19 25.49
C GLN A 105 9.63 -17.98 25.40
N GLY A 106 9.00 -18.32 26.54
CA GLY A 106 7.74 -19.06 26.55
C GLY A 106 6.56 -18.27 25.97
N ASN A 107 6.59 -16.95 26.07
CA ASN A 107 5.60 -16.10 25.42
C ASN A 107 5.84 -16.06 23.91
N LEU A 108 7.09 -15.95 23.47
CA LEU A 108 7.45 -15.94 22.05
C LEU A 108 7.11 -17.26 21.36
N SER A 109 7.35 -18.40 22.02
CA SER A 109 6.97 -19.72 21.50
C SER A 109 5.46 -19.83 21.25
N ARG A 110 4.64 -19.34 22.19
CA ARG A 110 3.16 -19.35 22.04
C ARG A 110 2.68 -18.40 20.94
N VAL A 111 3.37 -17.27 20.75
CA VAL A 111 3.09 -16.35 19.63
C VAL A 111 3.37 -17.04 18.29
N LEU A 112 4.53 -17.68 18.15
CA LEU A 112 4.91 -18.36 16.92
C LEU A 112 4.02 -19.58 16.62
N ALA A 113 3.57 -20.28 17.66
CA ALA A 113 2.56 -21.34 17.56
C ALA A 113 1.14 -20.83 17.24
N GLY A 114 0.89 -19.51 17.33
CA GLY A 114 -0.42 -18.91 17.10
C GLY A 114 -1.41 -19.02 18.26
N GLU A 115 -0.98 -19.55 19.41
CA GLU A 115 -1.78 -19.63 20.64
C GLU A 115 -2.00 -18.26 21.30
N ARG A 116 -1.18 -17.27 20.93
CA ARG A 116 -1.26 -15.90 21.46
C ARG A 116 -0.95 -14.88 20.37
N GLY A 117 -1.72 -13.80 20.32
CA GLY A 117 -1.41 -12.63 19.49
C GLY A 117 -0.23 -11.81 20.01
N ILE A 118 0.33 -10.97 19.14
CA ILE A 118 1.34 -9.98 19.51
C ILE A 118 0.63 -8.79 20.15
N SER A 119 0.98 -8.43 21.39
CA SER A 119 0.43 -7.23 22.02
C SER A 119 1.05 -5.97 21.43
N LYS A 120 0.35 -4.82 21.47
CA LYS A 120 0.87 -3.53 20.98
C LYS A 120 2.25 -3.18 21.55
N GLU A 121 2.50 -3.49 22.82
CA GLU A 121 3.78 -3.23 23.46
C GLU A 121 4.89 -4.17 22.97
N LEU A 122 4.54 -5.43 22.66
CA LEU A 122 5.47 -6.35 22.03
C LEU A 122 5.75 -5.95 20.58
N ALA A 123 4.73 -5.54 19.82
CA ALA A 123 4.87 -5.04 18.46
C ALA A 123 5.85 -3.87 18.39
N LYS A 124 5.76 -2.89 19.28
CA LYS A 124 6.71 -1.76 19.34
C LYS A 124 8.16 -2.21 19.56
N ARG A 125 8.38 -3.13 20.50
CA ARG A 125 9.73 -3.63 20.81
C ARG A 125 10.31 -4.46 19.65
N LEU A 126 9.50 -5.29 19.02
CA LEU A 126 9.89 -6.05 17.82
C LEU A 126 10.18 -5.12 16.64
N ALA A 127 9.30 -4.15 16.39
CA ALA A 127 9.48 -3.14 15.34
C ALA A 127 10.80 -2.37 15.51
N ALA A 128 11.12 -1.93 16.73
CA ALA A 128 12.39 -1.30 17.03
C ALA A 128 13.58 -2.25 16.81
N ARG A 129 13.47 -3.51 17.26
CA ARG A 129 14.53 -4.52 17.12
C ARG A 129 14.82 -4.92 15.66
N PHE A 130 13.78 -4.94 14.83
CA PHE A 130 13.87 -5.29 13.42
C PHE A 130 13.92 -4.04 12.52
N GLY A 131 13.82 -2.81 13.04
CA GLY A 131 13.82 -1.60 12.20
C GLY A 131 12.72 -1.62 11.13
N VAL A 132 11.53 -2.12 11.49
CA VAL A 132 10.34 -2.15 10.63
C VAL A 132 9.22 -1.30 11.25
N SER A 133 8.14 -1.06 10.49
CA SER A 133 6.97 -0.35 11.02
C SER A 133 6.29 -1.17 12.13
N VAL A 134 5.66 -0.50 13.09
CA VAL A 134 4.84 -1.18 14.11
C VAL A 134 3.63 -1.86 13.47
N GLU A 135 3.09 -1.28 12.39
CA GLU A 135 1.98 -1.84 11.61
C GLU A 135 2.29 -3.22 11.02
N THR A 136 3.57 -3.58 10.90
CA THR A 136 3.99 -4.92 10.46
C THR A 136 3.55 -6.03 11.44
N PHE A 137 3.21 -5.68 12.69
CA PHE A 137 2.82 -6.63 13.73
C PHE A 137 1.41 -6.39 14.32
N ILE A 138 0.59 -5.55 13.69
CA ILE A 138 -0.79 -5.21 14.11
C ILE A 138 -1.78 -5.80 13.10
#